data_AF-A0A963HYC8-F1
#
_entry.id   AF-A0A963HYC8-F1
#
_cell.length_a   1.000
_cell.length_b   1.000
_cell.length_c   1.000
_cell.angle_alpha   90.00
_cell.angle_beta   90.00
_cell.angle_gamma   90.00
#
_symmetry.space_group_name_H-M   'P 1'
#
loop_
_entity.id
_entity.type
_entity.pdbx_description
1 polymer ?
#
loop_
_entity_poly.entity_id
_entity_poly.type
_entity_poly.pdbx_seq_one_letter_code
_entity_poly.pdbx_strand_id
1 'polypeptide(L)'
;MSHDFAPLPDLPPPGTTVGVIGWLRRNLFTNTINSALALFANYLLSTLLPPLFNWLFFKADWIGDSRDACTSGGACWVFVSARFSTFMYGFFPDNETWRINLTFIALIACMVPLFIEGFRHKVKLGLFVIFVFPIFGFILLFGGVFGLEQTETSQWGGLTLTLLLAS
;
A
#
# COMPACT_ATOMS: atom_id res chain seq x y z
N MET A 1 -5.31 68.60 -3.51
CA MET A 1 -6.47 67.76 -3.17
C MET A 1 -5.95 66.34 -3.01
N SER A 2 -5.77 65.89 -1.77
CA SER A 2 -5.41 64.51 -1.45
C SER A 2 -6.65 63.64 -1.60
N HIS A 3 -6.61 62.65 -2.49
CA HIS A 3 -7.66 61.64 -2.58
C HIS A 3 -7.43 60.63 -1.46
N ASP A 4 -8.24 60.71 -0.40
CA ASP A 4 -8.27 59.68 0.65
C ASP A 4 -8.88 58.40 0.08
N PHE A 5 -8.08 57.33 0.02
CA PHE A 5 -8.53 56.03 -0.43
C PHE A 5 -9.25 55.32 0.72
N ALA A 6 -10.56 55.14 0.60
CA ALA A 6 -11.34 54.31 1.52
C ALA A 6 -11.44 52.88 0.93
N PRO A 7 -10.82 51.85 1.56
CA PRO A 7 -10.94 50.48 1.07
C PRO A 7 -12.37 49.97 1.25
N LEU A 8 -12.88 49.28 0.23
CA LEU A 8 -14.16 48.57 0.30
C LEU A 8 -14.02 47.34 1.21
N PRO A 9 -15.12 46.88 1.83
CA PRO A 9 -15.11 45.65 2.63
C PRO A 9 -14.71 44.45 1.78
N ASP A 10 -13.90 43.55 2.35
CA ASP A 10 -13.45 42.33 1.68
C ASP A 10 -14.65 41.42 1.36
N LEU A 11 -14.84 41.11 0.07
CA LEU A 11 -15.81 40.10 -0.35
C LEU A 11 -15.25 38.69 -0.12
N PRO A 12 -16.10 37.70 0.18
CA PRO A 12 -15.67 36.32 0.25
C PRO A 12 -15.09 35.89 -1.12
N PRO A 13 -14.04 35.04 -1.12
CA PRO A 13 -13.45 34.56 -2.36
C PRO A 13 -14.51 33.85 -3.22
N PRO A 14 -14.42 33.95 -4.55
CA PRO A 14 -15.37 33.29 -5.44
C PRO A 14 -15.47 31.79 -5.12
N GLY A 15 -16.68 31.25 -4.99
CA GLY A 15 -16.88 29.82 -4.68
C GLY A 15 -16.21 28.85 -5.66
N THR A 16 -15.80 29.34 -6.84
CA THR A 16 -15.07 28.60 -7.87
C THR A 16 -13.56 28.51 -7.64
N THR A 17 -12.99 29.28 -6.69
CA THR A 17 -11.55 29.29 -6.37
C THR A 17 -11.24 28.63 -5.03
N VAL A 18 -12.26 28.40 -4.19
CA VAL A 18 -12.14 27.73 -2.88
C VAL A 18 -12.80 26.35 -2.88
N GLY A 19 -12.38 25.48 -1.96
CA GLY A 19 -12.93 24.13 -1.80
C GLY A 19 -12.55 23.12 -2.89
N VAL A 20 -13.29 22.00 -2.93
CA VAL A 20 -13.03 20.86 -3.83
C VAL A 20 -13.13 21.27 -5.31
N ILE A 21 -14.11 22.11 -5.66
CA ILE A 21 -14.31 22.58 -7.04
C ILE A 21 -13.13 23.44 -7.51
N GLY A 22 -12.67 24.36 -6.66
CA GLY A 22 -11.46 25.15 -6.92
C GLY A 22 -10.19 24.30 -6.98
N TRP A 23 -10.12 23.19 -6.25
CA TRP A 23 -9.01 22.24 -6.33
C TRP A 23 -9.03 21.43 -7.64
N LEU A 24 -10.19 20.88 -8.04
CA LEU A 24 -10.33 20.12 -9.28
C LEU A 24 -9.95 20.97 -10.49
N ARG A 25 -10.43 22.22 -10.55
CA ARG A 25 -10.12 23.13 -11.66
C ARG A 25 -8.63 23.50 -11.73
N ARG A 26 -7.99 23.70 -10.58
CA ARG A 26 -6.57 24.06 -10.49
C ARG A 26 -5.60 22.89 -10.68
N ASN A 27 -6.04 21.64 -10.55
CA ASN A 27 -5.17 20.47 -10.70
C ASN A 27 -5.47 19.65 -11.96
N LEU A 28 -6.74 19.33 -12.22
CA LEU A 28 -7.15 18.43 -13.32
C LEU A 28 -7.49 19.16 -14.62
N PHE A 29 -8.09 20.36 -14.52
CA PHE A 29 -8.61 21.11 -15.68
C PHE A 29 -7.83 22.40 -15.94
N THR A 30 -6.49 22.34 -15.82
CA THR A 30 -5.62 23.52 -15.97
C THR A 30 -5.42 23.94 -17.42
N ASN A 31 -5.37 23.00 -18.36
CA ASN A 31 -5.29 23.25 -19.80
C ASN A 31 -6.14 22.22 -20.57
N THR A 32 -6.24 22.39 -21.89
CA THR A 32 -7.06 21.54 -22.77
C THR A 32 -6.59 20.08 -22.78
N ILE A 33 -5.28 19.84 -22.74
CA ILE A 33 -4.69 18.49 -22.72
C ILE A 33 -5.01 17.77 -21.40
N ASN A 34 -4.80 18.43 -20.27
CA ASN A 34 -5.07 17.90 -18.93
C ASN A 34 -6.57 17.65 -18.76
N SER A 35 -7.41 18.53 -19.30
CA SER A 35 -8.86 18.34 -19.31
C SER A 35 -9.25 17.10 -20.13
N ALA A 36 -8.67 16.92 -21.32
CA ALA A 36 -8.92 15.74 -22.16
C ALA A 36 -8.44 14.45 -21.49
N LEU A 37 -7.25 14.47 -20.87
CA LEU A 37 -6.70 13.32 -20.16
C LEU A 37 -7.52 12.97 -18.91
N ALA A 38 -8.00 13.96 -18.16
CA ALA A 38 -8.86 13.75 -17.01
C ALA A 38 -10.20 13.12 -17.40
N LEU A 39 -10.81 13.59 -18.49
CA LEU A 39 -12.04 13.00 -19.02
C LEU A 39 -11.82 11.57 -19.53
N PHE A 40 -10.71 11.33 -20.22
CA PHE A 40 -10.35 10.01 -20.70
C PHE A 40 -10.08 9.02 -19.56
N ALA A 41 -9.33 9.43 -18.54
CA ALA A 41 -9.10 8.63 -17.34
C ALA A 41 -10.42 8.32 -16.63
N ASN A 42 -11.29 9.32 -16.45
CA ASN A 42 -12.61 9.12 -15.86
C ASN A 42 -13.47 8.14 -16.67
N TYR A 43 -13.43 8.23 -18.01
CA TYR A 43 -14.11 7.29 -18.90
C TYR A 43 -13.60 5.85 -18.71
N LEU A 44 -12.28 5.65 -18.71
CA LEU A 44 -11.66 4.34 -18.46
C LEU A 44 -12.03 3.80 -17.07
N LEU A 45 -11.93 4.62 -16.02
CA LEU A 45 -12.30 4.22 -14.67
C LEU A 45 -13.78 3.81 -14.61
N SER A 46 -14.66 4.60 -15.21
CA SER A 46 -16.10 4.32 -15.21
C SER A 46 -16.46 3.05 -15.98
N THR A 47 -15.63 2.62 -16.93
CA THR A 47 -15.85 1.40 -17.72
C THR A 47 -15.21 0.17 -17.06
N LEU A 48 -14.02 0.33 -16.45
CA LEU A 48 -13.24 -0.77 -15.89
C LEU A 48 -13.59 -1.08 -14.43
N LEU A 49 -13.88 -0.06 -13.62
CA LEU A 49 -14.16 -0.26 -12.20
C LEU A 49 -15.44 -1.07 -11.96
N PRO A 50 -16.61 -0.77 -12.57
CA PRO A 50 -17.83 -1.51 -12.28
C PRO A 50 -17.73 -3.03 -12.51
N PRO A 51 -17.23 -3.54 -13.66
CA PRO A 51 -17.09 -4.99 -13.84
C PRO A 51 -16.03 -5.58 -12.90
N LEU A 52 -14.95 -4.84 -12.58
CA LEU A 52 -13.92 -5.30 -11.65
C LEU A 52 -14.45 -5.44 -10.22
N PHE A 53 -15.19 -4.44 -9.71
CA PHE A 53 -15.83 -4.54 -8.41
C PHE A 53 -16.90 -5.64 -8.39
N ASN A 54 -17.67 -5.78 -9.48
CA ASN A 54 -18.65 -6.85 -9.63
C ASN A 54 -18.00 -8.23 -9.51
N TRP A 55 -16.87 -8.44 -10.19
CA TRP A 55 -16.13 -9.69 -10.12
C TRP A 55 -15.44 -9.90 -8.76
N LEU A 56 -14.82 -8.85 -8.20
CA LEU A 56 -13.98 -8.94 -7.00
C LEU A 56 -14.77 -9.07 -5.69
N PHE A 57 -15.96 -8.45 -5.60
CA PHE A 57 -16.73 -8.42 -4.35
C PHE A 57 -18.12 -9.01 -4.49
N PHE A 58 -18.87 -8.59 -5.52
CA PHE A 58 -20.31 -8.89 -5.60
C PHE A 58 -20.63 -10.30 -6.11
N LYS A 59 -19.86 -10.80 -7.08
CA LYS A 59 -19.94 -12.18 -7.60
C LYS A 59 -18.91 -13.11 -6.98
N ALA A 60 -18.20 -12.67 -5.96
CA ALA A 60 -17.09 -13.41 -5.41
C ALA A 60 -17.55 -14.47 -4.41
N ASP A 61 -16.87 -15.62 -4.41
CA ASP A 61 -17.16 -16.75 -3.53
C ASP A 61 -16.28 -16.65 -2.28
N TRP A 62 -16.90 -16.33 -1.14
CA TRP A 62 -16.21 -16.04 0.12
C TRP A 62 -16.08 -17.24 1.05
N ILE A 63 -17.02 -18.19 0.98
CA ILE A 63 -17.14 -19.31 1.92
C ILE A 63 -17.14 -20.61 1.12
N GLY A 64 -16.30 -21.56 1.54
CA GLY A 64 -16.19 -22.88 0.93
C GLY A 64 -14.99 -23.64 1.49
N ASP A 65 -15.03 -24.97 1.37
CA ASP A 65 -13.97 -25.85 1.88
C ASP A 65 -13.00 -26.30 0.78
N SER A 66 -13.35 -26.10 -0.49
CA SER A 66 -12.54 -26.49 -1.64
C SER A 66 -12.66 -25.51 -2.81
N ARG A 67 -11.78 -25.67 -3.81
CA ARG A 67 -11.81 -24.87 -5.05
C ARG A 67 -13.12 -25.02 -5.81
N ASP A 68 -13.81 -26.16 -5.69
CA ASP A 68 -15.06 -26.44 -6.39
C ASP A 68 -16.23 -25.61 -5.86
N ALA A 69 -16.08 -25.00 -4.67
CA ALA A 69 -17.06 -24.07 -4.13
C ALA A 69 -17.14 -22.75 -4.93
N CYS A 70 -16.14 -22.43 -5.76
CA CYS A 70 -16.08 -21.20 -6.53
C CYS A 70 -16.83 -21.32 -7.87
N THR A 71 -18.16 -21.18 -7.83
CA THR A 71 -19.06 -21.38 -8.99
C THR A 71 -19.64 -20.10 -9.57
N SER A 72 -19.51 -18.96 -8.88
CA SER A 72 -20.22 -17.72 -9.20
C SER A 72 -19.65 -16.96 -10.40
N GLY A 73 -18.53 -17.43 -10.96
CA GLY A 73 -17.80 -16.78 -12.06
C GLY A 73 -17.11 -15.47 -11.64
N GLY A 74 -17.06 -15.18 -10.34
CA GLY A 74 -16.31 -14.07 -9.75
C GLY A 74 -14.94 -14.47 -9.20
N ALA A 75 -14.39 -13.63 -8.32
CA ALA A 75 -13.16 -13.94 -7.60
C ALA A 75 -13.39 -15.08 -6.59
N CYS A 76 -12.44 -16.03 -6.52
CA CYS A 76 -12.48 -17.15 -5.59
C CYS A 76 -11.71 -16.79 -4.30
N TRP A 77 -12.35 -16.09 -3.36
CA TRP A 77 -11.72 -15.71 -2.10
C TRP A 77 -11.45 -16.91 -1.19
N VAL A 78 -12.20 -18.00 -1.33
CA VAL A 78 -11.92 -19.29 -0.66
C VAL A 78 -10.49 -19.77 -0.93
N PHE A 79 -10.02 -19.68 -2.17
CA PHE A 79 -8.65 -20.08 -2.51
C PHE A 79 -7.62 -19.09 -1.95
N VAL A 80 -7.91 -17.79 -2.03
CA VAL A 80 -7.02 -16.74 -1.55
C VAL A 80 -6.83 -16.83 -0.04
N SER A 81 -7.90 -17.04 0.72
CA SER A 81 -7.83 -17.20 2.19
C SER A 81 -7.07 -18.46 2.57
N ALA A 82 -7.35 -19.59 1.90
CA ALA A 82 -6.65 -20.87 2.15
C ALA A 82 -5.15 -20.83 1.87
N ARG A 83 -4.68 -19.93 0.99
CA ARG A 83 -3.25 -19.78 0.62
C ARG A 83 -2.65 -18.46 1.07
N PHE A 84 -3.35 -17.69 1.90
CA PHE A 84 -2.92 -16.37 2.34
C PHE A 84 -1.58 -16.42 3.10
N SER A 85 -1.38 -17.42 3.97
CA SER A 85 -0.12 -17.62 4.69
C SER A 85 1.06 -17.84 3.74
N THR A 86 0.89 -18.63 2.68
CA THR A 86 1.91 -18.86 1.66
C THR A 86 2.20 -17.59 0.85
N PHE A 87 1.20 -16.75 0.57
CA PHE A 87 1.43 -15.47 -0.09
C PHE A 87 2.19 -14.47 0.79
N MET A 88 1.92 -14.45 2.10
CA MET A 88 2.54 -13.51 3.04
C MET A 88 3.93 -13.96 3.50
N TYR A 89 4.11 -15.26 3.76
CA TYR A 89 5.32 -15.81 4.40
C TYR A 89 6.10 -16.79 3.50
N GLY A 90 5.61 -17.13 2.32
CA GLY A 90 6.27 -18.08 1.42
C GLY A 90 6.24 -19.52 1.96
N PHE A 91 7.39 -20.20 1.93
CA PHE A 91 7.58 -21.54 2.47
C PHE A 91 8.22 -21.52 3.86
N PHE A 92 8.14 -20.39 4.55
CA PHE A 92 8.67 -20.25 5.91
C PHE A 92 7.87 -21.15 6.88
N PRO A 93 8.53 -21.86 7.80
CA PRO A 93 7.83 -22.75 8.73
C PRO A 93 6.82 -21.99 9.58
N ASP A 94 5.59 -22.51 9.65
CA ASP A 94 4.45 -21.82 10.28
C ASP A 94 4.73 -21.41 11.74
N ASN A 95 5.47 -22.24 12.48
CA ASN A 95 5.84 -22.01 13.87
C ASN A 95 6.83 -20.84 14.05
N GLU A 96 7.57 -20.45 13.00
CA GLU A 96 8.61 -19.43 13.09
C GLU A 96 8.21 -18.10 12.43
N THR A 97 6.99 -18.02 11.88
CA THR A 97 6.43 -16.81 11.25
C THR A 97 6.44 -15.57 12.17
N TRP A 98 6.48 -15.77 13.50
CA TRP A 98 6.65 -14.69 14.47
C TRP A 98 7.93 -13.89 14.25
N ARG A 99 9.02 -14.49 13.74
CA ARG A 99 10.29 -13.79 13.44
C ARG A 99 10.10 -12.75 12.34
N ILE A 100 9.32 -13.09 11.31
CA ILE A 100 8.95 -12.18 10.21
C ILE A 100 8.09 -11.05 10.76
N ASN A 101 7.04 -11.38 11.52
CA ASN A 101 6.14 -10.39 12.10
C ASN A 101 6.88 -9.42 13.03
N LEU A 102 7.78 -9.91 13.88
CA LEU A 102 8.59 -9.06 14.75
C LEU A 102 9.52 -8.15 13.96
N THR A 103 10.15 -8.65 12.89
CA THR A 103 10.99 -7.82 12.01
C THR A 103 10.16 -6.69 11.41
N PHE A 104 8.98 -6.98 10.87
CA PHE A 104 8.08 -5.95 10.33
C PHE A 104 7.61 -4.94 11.38
N ILE A 105 7.18 -5.42 12.55
CA ILE A 105 6.74 -4.56 13.67
C ILE A 105 7.89 -3.66 14.12
N ALA A 106 9.10 -4.20 14.26
CA ALA A 106 10.28 -3.43 14.64
C ALA A 106 10.64 -2.37 13.58
N LEU A 107 10.53 -2.71 12.29
CA LEU A 107 10.74 -1.75 11.21
C LEU A 107 9.73 -0.62 11.25
N ILE A 108 8.44 -0.94 11.40
CA ILE A 108 7.37 0.06 11.50
C ILE A 108 7.58 0.95 12.73
N ALA A 109 7.93 0.35 13.87
CA ALA A 109 8.23 1.09 15.10
C ALA A 109 9.42 2.05 14.94
N CYS A 110 10.44 1.68 14.15
CA CYS A 110 11.55 2.57 13.81
C CYS A 110 11.17 3.64 12.78
N MET A 111 10.27 3.31 11.84
CA MET A 111 9.80 4.21 10.78
C MET A 111 8.88 5.31 11.32
N VAL A 112 7.93 5.00 12.21
CA VAL A 112 6.95 5.98 12.71
C VAL A 112 7.59 7.27 13.26
N PRO A 113 8.62 7.22 14.12
CA PRO A 113 9.30 8.42 14.62
C PRO A 113 10.02 9.24 13.55
N LEU A 114 10.45 8.63 12.44
CA LEU A 114 11.10 9.35 11.34
C LEU A 114 10.14 10.32 10.64
N PHE A 115 8.84 9.96 10.56
CA PHE A 115 7.80 10.79 9.96
C PHE A 115 7.31 11.94 10.86
N ILE A 116 7.65 11.94 12.16
CA ILE A 116 7.24 13.00 13.10
C ILE A 116 8.17 14.20 12.96
N GLU A 117 7.70 15.36 12.48
CA GLU A 117 8.51 16.56 12.18
C GLU A 117 9.48 16.96 13.31
N GLY A 118 9.09 16.85 14.58
CA GLY A 118 9.87 17.27 15.76
C GLY A 118 10.90 16.28 16.34
N PHE A 119 11.13 15.10 15.74
CA PHE A 119 12.05 14.11 16.32
C PHE A 119 13.53 14.54 16.20
N ARG A 120 14.21 14.74 17.34
CA ARG A 120 15.60 15.28 17.39
C ARG A 120 16.68 14.31 16.91
N HIS A 121 16.41 13.01 16.90
CA HIS A 121 17.39 11.96 16.57
C HIS A 121 17.13 11.28 15.23
N LYS A 122 16.38 11.93 14.31
CA LYS A 122 16.02 11.38 12.99
C LYS A 122 17.21 10.85 12.21
N VAL A 123 18.30 11.61 12.14
CA VAL A 123 19.49 11.20 11.36
C VAL A 123 20.13 9.95 11.97
N LYS A 124 20.25 9.88 13.31
CA LYS A 124 20.81 8.71 14.00
C LYS A 124 19.93 7.47 13.82
N LEU A 125 18.61 7.64 13.95
CA LEU A 125 17.64 6.55 13.76
C LEU A 125 17.60 6.09 12.29
N GLY A 126 17.66 7.02 11.33
CA GLY A 126 17.73 6.70 9.91
C GLY A 126 19.01 5.91 9.56
N LEU A 127 20.16 6.31 10.10
CA LEU A 127 21.41 5.55 9.95
C LEU A 127 21.29 4.15 10.56
N PHE A 128 20.69 4.03 11.75
CA PHE A 128 20.43 2.72 12.37
C PHE A 128 19.55 1.84 11.47
N VAL A 129 18.47 2.38 10.91
CA VAL A 129 17.55 1.64 10.01
C VAL A 129 18.23 1.22 8.72
N ILE A 130 19.14 2.03 8.16
CA ILE A 130 19.82 1.70 6.90
C ILE A 130 20.93 0.66 7.11
N PHE A 131 21.71 0.77 8.19
CA PHE A 131 22.92 -0.04 8.35
C PHE A 131 22.78 -1.19 9.35
N VAL A 132 22.12 -0.96 10.48
CA VAL A 132 22.08 -1.93 11.59
C VAL A 132 20.85 -2.83 11.48
N PHE A 133 19.70 -2.25 11.15
CA PHE A 133 18.45 -2.97 11.04
C PHE A 133 18.46 -4.12 10.01
N PRO A 134 19.02 -3.99 8.78
CA PRO A 134 19.07 -5.12 7.85
C PRO A 134 19.94 -6.27 8.34
N ILE A 135 21.03 -5.97 9.06
CA ILE A 135 21.89 -7.00 9.67
C ILE A 135 21.11 -7.72 10.80
N PHE A 136 20.43 -6.95 11.64
CA PHE A 136 19.57 -7.49 12.70
C PHE A 136 18.45 -8.37 12.12
N GLY A 137 17.74 -7.88 11.10
CA GLY A 137 16.68 -8.62 10.42
C GLY A 137 17.20 -9.89 9.76
N PHE A 138 18.37 -9.85 9.12
CA PHE A 138 18.99 -11.03 8.54
C PHE A 138 19.31 -12.09 9.58
N ILE A 139 19.91 -11.72 10.72
CA ILE A 139 20.20 -12.67 11.81
C ILE A 139 18.91 -13.27 12.38
N LEU A 140 17.88 -12.44 12.57
CA LEU A 140 16.60 -12.89 13.12
C LEU A 140 15.86 -13.84 12.17
N LEU A 141 15.87 -13.58 10.87
CA LEU A 141 15.20 -14.42 9.87
C LEU A 141 15.98 -15.69 9.54
N PHE A 142 17.30 -15.60 9.35
CA PHE A 142 18.15 -16.76 9.07
C PHE A 142 18.22 -17.75 10.20
N GLY A 143 18.19 -17.27 11.45
CA GLY A 143 18.40 -18.16 12.58
C GLY A 143 19.80 -18.77 12.57
N GLY A 144 19.99 -19.89 13.26
CA GLY A 144 21.31 -20.51 13.44
C GLY A 144 22.18 -19.87 14.53
N VAL A 145 21.71 -18.78 15.15
CA VAL A 145 22.33 -18.13 16.31
C VAL A 145 21.33 -18.14 17.47
N PHE A 146 21.79 -18.23 18.72
CA PHE A 146 20.94 -18.29 19.93
C PHE A 146 19.98 -19.49 20.04
N GLY A 147 20.25 -20.59 19.33
CA GLY A 147 19.40 -21.80 19.36
C GLY A 147 18.15 -21.70 18.47
N LEU A 148 18.09 -20.68 17.62
CA LEU A 148 17.04 -20.50 16.62
C LEU A 148 17.21 -21.51 15.48
N GLU A 149 16.13 -22.19 15.07
CA GLU A 149 16.12 -23.03 13.86
C GLU A 149 16.63 -22.23 12.65
N GLN A 150 17.54 -22.84 11.90
CA GLN A 150 18.13 -22.26 10.70
C GLN A 150 17.13 -22.40 9.55
N THR A 151 16.71 -21.28 8.98
CA THR A 151 15.84 -21.28 7.80
C THR A 151 16.65 -20.90 6.57
N GLU A 152 16.54 -21.70 5.51
CA GLU A 152 17.26 -21.42 4.27
C GLU A 152 16.66 -20.19 3.58
N THR A 153 17.51 -19.36 2.97
CA THR A 153 17.08 -18.21 2.16
C THR A 153 16.22 -18.61 0.96
N SER A 154 16.25 -19.88 0.57
CA SER A 154 15.37 -20.48 -0.46
C SER A 154 13.89 -20.46 -0.05
N GLN A 155 13.60 -20.49 1.25
CA GLN A 155 12.26 -20.53 1.81
C GLN A 155 11.68 -19.12 2.06
N TRP A 156 12.54 -18.09 2.05
CA TRP A 156 12.16 -16.70 2.32
C TRP A 156 11.43 -16.04 1.13
N GLY A 157 11.35 -16.75 -0.01
CA GLY A 157 10.73 -16.27 -1.24
C GLY A 157 9.46 -17.03 -1.61
N GLY A 158 8.33 -16.31 -1.59
CA GLY A 158 7.11 -16.63 -2.35
C GLY A 158 7.01 -15.74 -3.59
N LEU A 159 6.25 -16.17 -4.60
CA LEU A 159 6.00 -15.52 -5.90
C LEU A 159 7.15 -15.52 -6.94
N THR A 160 8.42 -15.27 -6.61
CA THR A 160 9.51 -15.27 -7.62
C THR A 160 9.87 -16.67 -8.14
N LEU A 161 9.93 -17.69 -7.27
CA LEU A 161 10.15 -19.08 -7.67
C LEU A 161 8.95 -19.64 -8.46
N THR A 162 7.74 -19.23 -8.07
CA THR A 162 6.48 -19.64 -8.71
C THR A 162 6.32 -19.03 -10.09
N LEU A 163 6.74 -17.77 -10.28
CA LEU A 163 6.70 -17.10 -11.59
C LEU A 163 7.75 -17.66 -12.56
N LEU A 164 8.90 -18.12 -12.06
CA LEU A 164 9.97 -18.75 -12.85
C LEU A 164 9.67 -20.21 -13.25
N LEU A 165 8.89 -20.94 -12.45
CA LEU A 165 8.47 -22.32 -12.76
C LEU A 165 7.19 -22.39 -13.59
N ALA A 166 6.33 -21.36 -13.52
CA ALA A 166 5.08 -21.27 -14.27
C ALA A 166 5.21 -20.55 -15.63
N SER A 167 6.41 -20.09 -16.00
CA SER A 167 6.76 -19.57 -17.33
C SER A 167 7.34 -20.64 -18.25
#